data_AF-A0A150G8K4-F1
#
_entry.id   AF-A0A150G8K4-F1
#
_cell.length_a   1.000
_cell.length_b   1.000
_cell.length_c   1.000
_cell.angle_alpha   90.00
_cell.angle_beta   90.00
_cell.angle_gamma   90.00
#
_symmetry.space_group_name_H-M   'P 1'
#
loop_
_entity.id
_entity.type
_entity.pdbx_description
1 polymer ?
#
loop_
_entity_poly.entity_id
_entity_poly.type
_entity_poly.pdbx_seq_one_letter_code
_entity_poly.pdbx_strand_id
1 'polypeptide(L)' 'MKPYGFNFNLTETVAILGAHNLGRTHVNATGFKGPWTTANNALSSAYYKNMMNATLNW' A
#
# COMPACT_ATOMS: atom_id res chain seq x y z
N MET A 1 14.63 8.65 14.69
CA MET A 1 15.47 8.79 13.48
C MET A 1 15.13 10.12 12.81
N LYS A 2 16.11 10.82 12.23
CA LYS A 2 15.88 12.07 11.49
C LYS A 2 15.08 11.79 10.20
N PRO A 3 14.19 12.71 9.76
CA PRO A 3 13.52 12.61 8.46
C PRO A 3 14.53 12.58 7.31
N TYR A 4 14.23 11.84 6.24
CA TYR A 4 14.96 11.85 4.97
C TYR A 4 13.96 12.01 3.81
N GLY A 5 14.36 12.64 2.71
CA GLY A 5 13.48 12.88 1.56
C GLY A 5 12.40 13.93 1.84
N PHE A 6 11.11 13.59 1.64
CA PHE A 6 9.92 14.44 1.78
C PHE A 6 9.62 14.95 3.21
N ASN A 7 10.60 14.96 4.11
CA ASN A 7 10.48 15.39 5.51
C ASN A 7 9.45 14.59 6.35
N PHE A 8 9.27 13.30 6.04
CA PHE A 8 8.51 12.37 6.87
C PHE A 8 9.42 11.53 7.76
N ASN A 9 8.99 11.27 8.99
CA ASN A 9 9.58 10.23 9.82
C ASN A 9 9.11 8.83 9.36
N LEU A 10 9.65 7.77 9.96
CA LEU A 10 9.33 6.40 9.56
C LEU A 10 7.85 6.06 9.74
N THR A 11 7.24 6.49 10.84
CA THR A 11 5.82 6.23 11.12
C THR A 11 4.92 6.92 10.09
N GLU A 12 5.23 8.17 9.76
CA GLU A 12 4.49 8.94 8.75
C GLU A 12 4.65 8.34 7.35
N THR A 13 5.87 7.89 7.01
CA THR A 13 6.15 7.20 5.75
C THR A 13 5.33 5.92 5.65
N VAL A 14 5.34 5.09 6.69
CA VAL A 14 4.53 3.86 6.73
C VAL A 14 3.05 4.20 6.60
N ALA A 15 2.56 5.21 7.31
CA ALA A 15 1.16 5.62 7.24
C ALA A 15 0.71 5.97 5.81
N ILE A 16 1.55 6.69 5.03
CA ILE A 16 1.24 7.06 3.64
C ILE A 16 1.21 5.83 2.72
N LEU A 17 2.05 4.82 2.94
CA LEU A 17 2.01 3.58 2.16
C LEU A 17 0.64 2.89 2.22
N GLY A 18 -0.12 3.11 3.31
CA GLY A 18 -1.50 2.64 3.46
C GLY A 18 -2.48 3.16 2.40
N ALA A 19 -2.13 4.23 1.67
CA ALA A 19 -2.93 4.71 0.54
C ALA A 19 -3.12 3.64 -0.55
N HIS A 20 -2.20 2.68 -0.66
CA HIS A 20 -2.33 1.51 -1.53
C HIS A 20 -3.48 0.57 -1.16
N ASN A 21 -4.16 0.77 -0.03
CA ASN A 21 -5.44 0.13 0.24
C ASN A 21 -6.48 0.47 -0.84
N LEU A 22 -6.37 1.64 -1.48
CA LEU A 22 -7.29 2.13 -2.49
C LEU A 22 -6.75 1.88 -3.90
N GLY A 23 -7.68 1.61 -4.82
CA GLY A 23 -7.42 1.50 -6.25
C GLY A 23 -6.67 0.23 -6.65
N ARG A 24 -5.90 0.34 -7.72
CA ARG A 24 -5.16 -0.76 -8.35
C ARG A 24 -4.07 -0.22 -9.24
N THR A 25 -3.13 -1.09 -9.57
CA THR A 25 -2.16 -0.84 -10.63
C THR A 25 -2.76 -1.12 -12.01
N HIS A 26 -2.22 -0.43 -13.01
CA HIS A 26 -2.63 -0.52 -14.41
C HIS A 26 -1.39 -0.79 -15.27
N VAL A 27 -1.43 -1.89 -16.01
CA VAL A 27 -0.26 -2.41 -16.75
C VAL A 27 0.30 -1.40 -17.73
N ASN A 28 -0.55 -0.63 -18.41
CA ASN A 28 -0.15 0.40 -19.36
C ASN A 28 0.55 1.61 -18.71
N ALA A 29 0.36 1.84 -17.41
CA ALA A 29 0.97 2.96 -16.69
C ALA A 29 2.24 2.54 -15.94
N THR A 30 2.26 1.35 -15.34
CA THR A 30 3.34 0.93 -14.43
C THR A 30 3.94 -0.44 -14.74
N GLY A 31 3.37 -1.21 -15.67
CA GLY A 31 3.75 -2.61 -15.91
C GLY A 31 3.17 -3.61 -14.89
N PHE A 32 2.49 -3.14 -13.83
CA PHE A 32 1.89 -3.99 -12.80
C PHE A 32 0.37 -4.11 -12.96
N LYS A 33 -0.19 -5.26 -12.54
CA LYS A 33 -1.62 -5.55 -12.61
C LYS A 33 -2.19 -5.88 -11.23
N GLY A 34 -3.32 -5.26 -10.90
CA GLY A 34 -4.18 -5.69 -9.82
C GLY A 34 -4.19 -4.77 -8.61
N PRO A 35 -5.15 -4.97 -7.70
CA PRO A 35 -5.24 -4.23 -6.44
C PRO A 35 -4.39 -4.88 -5.34
N TRP A 36 -4.06 -4.11 -4.30
CA TRP A 36 -3.44 -4.65 -3.09
C TRP A 36 -4.47 -5.22 -2.08
N THR A 37 -5.75 -4.89 -2.24
CA THR A 37 -6.85 -5.31 -1.36
C THR A 37 -8.09 -5.69 -2.17
N THR A 38 -8.99 -6.48 -1.58
CA THR A 38 -10.24 -6.90 -2.26
C THR A 38 -11.26 -5.77 -2.31
N ALA A 39 -11.42 -5.01 -1.21
CA ALA A 39 -12.33 -3.86 -1.11
C ALA A 39 -11.59 -2.56 -1.43
N ASN A 40 -11.11 -2.44 -2.66
CA ASN A 40 -10.18 -1.38 -3.08
C ASN A 40 -10.82 0.00 -3.35
N ASN A 41 -12.07 0.20 -2.94
CA ASN A 41 -12.80 1.47 -3.05
C ASN A 41 -13.24 2.02 -1.67
N ALA A 42 -12.83 1.38 -0.58
CA ALA A 42 -13.13 1.81 0.78
C ALA A 42 -11.85 1.83 1.63
N LEU A 43 -11.67 2.88 2.42
CA LEU A 43 -10.47 3.02 3.26
C LEU A 43 -10.51 2.04 4.43
N SER A 44 -9.44 1.25 4.58
CA SER A 44 -9.29 0.27 5.67
C SER A 44 -7.81 -0.02 5.94
N SER A 45 -7.53 -0.85 6.96
CA SER A 45 -6.18 -1.37 7.23
C SER A 45 -5.85 -2.67 6.48
N ALA A 46 -6.66 -3.08 5.50
CA ALA A 46 -6.49 -4.34 4.78
C ALA A 46 -5.15 -4.45 4.04
N TYR A 47 -4.59 -3.34 3.55
CA TYR A 47 -3.25 -3.33 2.94
C TYR A 47 -2.18 -3.96 3.85
N TYR A 48 -2.10 -3.50 5.11
CA TYR A 48 -1.14 -4.03 6.07
C TYR A 48 -1.49 -5.45 6.53
N LYS A 49 -2.79 -5.76 6.70
CA LYS A 49 -3.23 -7.11 7.07
C LYS A 49 -2.84 -8.13 6.00
N ASN A 50 -2.97 -7.77 4.73
CA ASN A 50 -2.55 -8.60 3.60
C ASN A 50 -1.03 -8.75 3.60
N MET A 51 -0.27 -7.67 3.75
CA MET A 51 1.20 -7.71 3.81
C MET A 51 1.73 -8.66 4.89
N MET A 52 1.05 -8.74 6.03
CA MET A 52 1.41 -9.63 7.14
C MET A 52 0.82 -11.05 7.01
N ASN A 53 0.00 -11.31 6.00
CA ASN A 53 -0.62 -12.62 5.79
C ASN A 53 0.28 -13.53 4.96
N ALA A 54 0.97 -14.46 5.62
CA ALA A 54 1.86 -15.44 4.99
C ALA A 54 1.15 -16.44 4.05
N THR A 55 -0.18 -16.49 4.06
CA THR A 55 -0.96 -17.36 3.17
C THR A 55 -1.31 -16.72 1.83
N LEU A 56 -1.06 -15.42 1.65
CA LEU A 56 -1.28 -14.76 0.37
C LEU A 56 -0.13 -15.08 -0.60
N ASN A 57 -0.51 -15.59 -1.77
CA ASN A 57 0.37 -15.70 -2.92
C ASN A 57 0.25 -14.41 -3.75
N TRP A 58 1.34 -13.63 -3.77
CA TRP A 58 1.43 -12.33 -4.44
C TRP A 58 1.65 -12.47 -5.94
#